data_AF-A0A946LX54-F1
#
_entry.id   AF-A0A946LX54-F1
#
_cell.length_a   1.000
_cell.length_b   1.000
_cell.length_c   1.000
_cell.angle_alpha   90.00
_cell.angle_beta   90.00
_cell.angle_gamma   90.00
#
_symmetry.space_group_name_H-M   'P 1'
#
loop_
_entity.id
_entity.type
_entity.pdbx_description
1 polymer ?
#
loop_
_entity_poly.entity_id
_entity_poly.type
_entity_poly.pdbx_seq_one_letter_code
_entity_poly.pdbx_strand_id
1 'polypeptide(L)'
;MPATFVASCRLPTPFGEFWMHGFEDADTGQEHIALVLGDVGTGDAVLCRVHSECLTGDCLFSMRCDCGSQLEFAMRAISENGSG
;
A
#
# COMPACT_ATOMS: atom_id res chain seq x y z
N MET A 1 -18.71 5.34 -0.84
CA MET A 1 -17.73 4.64 -1.68
C MET A 1 -17.57 3.23 -1.13
N PRO A 2 -18.51 2.32 -1.44
CA PRO A 2 -18.34 0.92 -1.13
C PRO A 2 -17.27 0.35 -2.08
N ALA A 3 -16.06 0.17 -1.56
CA ALA A 3 -15.00 -0.52 -2.27
C ALA A 3 -15.28 -2.04 -2.22
N THR A 4 -15.20 -2.70 -3.36
CA THR A 4 -15.39 -4.15 -3.49
C THR A 4 -14.05 -4.82 -3.74
N PHE A 5 -13.79 -5.92 -3.03
CA PHE A 5 -12.59 -6.72 -3.26
C PHE A 5 -12.65 -7.41 -4.63
N VAL A 6 -11.55 -7.33 -5.39
CA VAL A 6 -11.48 -7.90 -6.74
C VAL A 6 -10.53 -9.09 -6.79
N ALA A 7 -9.26 -8.90 -6.38
CA ALA A 7 -8.21 -9.90 -6.55
C ALA A 7 -7.06 -9.72 -5.56
N SER A 8 -6.18 -10.72 -5.49
CA SER A 8 -4.95 -10.63 -4.72
C SER A 8 -3.80 -11.37 -5.37
N CYS A 9 -2.58 -10.87 -5.16
CA CYS A 9 -1.35 -11.51 -5.59
C CYS A 9 -0.20 -11.23 -4.60
N ARG A 10 0.90 -11.97 -4.75
CA ARG A 10 2.16 -11.67 -4.05
C ARG A 10 2.92 -10.59 -4.83
N LEU A 11 3.42 -9.59 -4.11
CA LEU A 11 4.26 -8.53 -4.61
C LEU A 11 5.63 -8.61 -3.93
N PRO A 12 6.63 -9.27 -4.54
CA PRO A 12 8.00 -9.21 -4.05
C PRO A 12 8.58 -7.82 -4.30
N THR A 13 9.10 -7.18 -3.25
CA THR A 13 9.72 -5.85 -3.31
C THR A 13 11.09 -5.87 -2.63
N PRO A 14 11.93 -4.84 -2.81
CA PRO A 14 13.15 -4.67 -2.03
C PRO A 14 12.92 -4.57 -0.52
N PHE A 15 11.69 -4.24 -0.09
CA PHE A 15 11.30 -4.11 1.31
C PHE A 15 10.61 -5.37 1.84
N GLY A 16 10.64 -6.49 1.12
CA GLY A 16 9.97 -7.73 1.53
C GLY A 16 8.82 -8.12 0.60
N GLU A 17 8.15 -9.22 0.95
CA GLU A 17 7.13 -9.82 0.11
C GLU A 17 5.73 -9.52 0.66
N PHE A 18 5.07 -8.55 0.03
CA PHE A 18 3.74 -8.09 0.39
C PHE A 18 2.66 -8.94 -0.29
N TRP A 19 1.49 -9.01 0.31
CA TRP A 19 0.25 -9.24 -0.42
C TRP A 19 -0.24 -7.92 -1.00
N MET A 20 -0.60 -7.90 -2.28
CA MET A 20 -1.34 -6.80 -2.89
C MET A 20 -2.78 -7.24 -3.08
N HIS A 21 -3.70 -6.49 -2.47
CA HIS A 21 -5.14 -6.68 -2.60
C HIS A 21 -5.73 -5.54 -3.43
N GLY A 22 -6.41 -5.87 -4.52
CA GLY A 22 -7.09 -4.90 -5.39
C GLY A 22 -8.55 -4.71 -4.97
N PHE A 23 -8.99 -3.46 -4.99
CA PHE A 23 -10.36 -3.05 -4.72
C PHE A 23 -10.87 -2.13 -5.81
N GLU A 24 -12.14 -2.23 -6.15
CA GLU A 24 -12.81 -1.34 -7.10
C GLU A 24 -13.93 -0.58 -6.37
N ASP A 25 -13.93 0.75 -6.51
CA ASP A 25 -15.02 1.58 -6.06
C ASP A 25 -16.22 1.43 -6.99
N ALA A 26 -17.34 0.93 -6.46
CA ALA A 26 -18.52 0.60 -7.27
C ALA A 26 -19.22 1.82 -7.89
N ASP A 27 -18.99 3.03 -7.37
CA ASP A 27 -19.64 4.26 -7.85
C ASP A 27 -18.85 4.90 -9.00
N THR A 28 -17.52 4.78 -8.97
CA THR A 28 -16.60 5.49 -9.88
C THR A 28 -15.81 4.56 -10.81
N GLY A 29 -15.74 3.26 -10.51
CA GLY A 29 -14.88 2.30 -11.19
C GLY A 29 -13.39 2.52 -10.94
N GLN A 30 -13.02 3.35 -9.94
CA GLN A 30 -11.61 3.56 -9.60
C GLN A 30 -11.05 2.35 -8.86
N GLU A 31 -9.84 1.97 -9.25
CA GLU A 31 -9.09 0.90 -8.60
C GLU A 31 -8.21 1.44 -7.48
N HIS A 32 -8.19 0.74 -6.36
CA HIS A 32 -7.33 1.01 -5.22
C HIS A 32 -6.62 -0.27 -4.80
N ILE A 33 -5.44 -0.13 -4.18
CA ILE A 33 -4.68 -1.27 -3.67
C ILE A 33 -4.42 -1.13 -2.17
N ALA A 34 -4.38 -2.27 -1.49
CA ALA A 34 -3.82 -2.39 -0.15
C ALA A 34 -2.60 -3.32 -0.21
N LEU A 35 -1.49 -2.88 0.36
CA LEU A 35 -0.28 -3.69 0.54
C LEU A 35 -0.26 -4.17 1.99
N VAL A 36 -0.15 -5.48 2.19
CA VAL A 36 -0.16 -6.10 3.53
C VAL A 36 1.06 -6.99 3.69
N LEU A 37 1.75 -6.86 4.81
CA LEU A 37 2.85 -7.72 5.22
C LEU A 37 2.53 -8.36 6.58
N GLY A 38 2.93 -9.61 6.74
CA GLY A 38 2.71 -10.35 7.99
C GLY A 38 1.24 -10.69 8.27
N ASP A 39 0.94 -10.99 9.54
CA ASP A 39 -0.41 -11.27 10.02
C ASP A 39 -1.00 -10.02 10.69
N VAL A 40 -2.11 -9.53 10.14
CA VAL A 40 -2.84 -8.34 10.64
C VAL A 40 -4.18 -8.72 11.28
N GLY A 41 -4.47 -10.02 11.42
CA GLY A 41 -5.74 -10.55 11.94
C GLY A 41 -5.77 -10.86 13.43
N THR A 42 -4.71 -10.53 14.19
CA THR A 42 -4.56 -10.92 15.60
C THR A 42 -5.45 -10.13 16.58
N GLY A 43 -6.05 -9.03 16.13
CA GLY A 43 -6.87 -8.14 16.97
C GLY A 43 -6.07 -7.02 17.67
N ASP A 44 -4.76 -6.98 17.47
CA ASP A 44 -3.90 -5.88 17.93
C ASP A 44 -3.99 -4.67 16.98
N ALA A 45 -3.45 -3.52 17.43
CA ALA A 45 -3.34 -2.35 16.57
C ALA A 45 -2.40 -2.61 15.39
N VAL A 46 -2.89 -2.40 14.17
CA VAL A 46 -2.13 -2.59 12.93
C VAL A 46 -1.43 -1.30 12.54
N LEU A 47 -0.11 -1.37 12.30
CA LEU A 47 0.65 -0.25 11.73
C LEU A 47 0.20 -0.05 10.28
N CYS A 48 -0.47 1.07 9.99
CA CYS A 48 -1.03 1.35 8.67
C CYS A 48 -0.59 2.72 8.16
N ARG A 49 -0.47 2.84 6.84
CA ARG A 49 -0.28 4.08 6.11
C ARG A 49 -1.34 4.22 5.02
N VAL A 50 -2.06 5.32 5.02
CA VAL A 50 -2.87 5.76 3.87
C VAL A 50 -2.03 6.68 3.02
N HIS A 51 -1.84 6.32 1.75
CA HIS A 51 -1.06 7.08 0.79
C HIS A 51 -1.94 7.43 -0.41
N SER A 52 -2.07 8.73 -0.70
CA SER A 52 -2.71 9.19 -1.93
C SER A 52 -1.72 9.10 -3.07
N GLU A 53 -2.12 8.48 -4.18
CA GLU A 53 -1.28 8.31 -5.36
C GLU A 53 -0.71 9.65 -5.85
N CYS A 54 0.60 9.65 -6.13
CA CYS A 54 1.26 10.73 -6.81
C CYS A 54 2.18 10.18 -7.90
N LEU A 55 1.66 10.01 -9.12
CA LEU A 55 2.43 9.47 -10.25
C LEU A 55 3.83 10.09 -10.41
N THR A 56 3.93 11.42 -10.30
CA THR A 56 5.20 12.12 -10.50
C THR A 56 6.21 11.86 -9.39
N GLY A 57 5.75 11.77 -8.13
CA GLY A 57 6.62 11.50 -6.98
C GLY A 57 6.95 10.01 -6.84
N ASP A 58 5.95 9.16 -6.95
CA ASP A 58 6.03 7.73 -6.65
C ASP A 58 6.72 6.94 -7.77
N CYS A 59 6.57 7.35 -9.03
CA CYS A 59 7.10 6.60 -10.19
C CYS A 59 8.07 7.38 -11.07
N LEU A 60 7.98 8.72 -11.13
CA LEU A 60 8.79 9.55 -12.03
C LEU A 60 9.89 10.36 -11.32
N PHE A 61 10.16 10.07 -10.04
CA PHE A 61 11.27 10.63 -9.27
C PHE A 61 11.26 12.18 -9.20
N SER A 62 10.07 12.78 -9.20
CA SER A 62 9.92 14.24 -9.07
C SER A 62 10.50 14.73 -7.74
N MET A 63 11.38 15.73 -7.82
CA MET A 63 11.94 16.43 -6.66
C MET A 63 11.06 17.59 -6.17
N ARG A 64 9.85 17.77 -6.73
CA ARG A 64 8.91 18.84 -6.34
C ARG A 64 7.99 18.46 -5.17
N CYS A 65 7.89 17.18 -4.87
CA CYS A 65 7.19 16.64 -3.71
C CYS A 65 8.03 15.51 -3.11
N ASP A 66 7.64 15.04 -1.94
CA ASP A 66 8.26 13.95 -1.20
C ASP A 66 7.40 12.69 -1.17
N CYS A 67 6.38 12.58 -2.04
CA CYS A 67 5.45 11.44 -2.05
C CYS A 67 6.17 10.09 -2.21
N GLY A 68 7.15 10.01 -3.14
CA GLY A 68 7.90 8.78 -3.37
C GLY A 68 8.73 8.35 -2.16
N SER A 69 9.41 9.30 -1.48
CA SER A 69 10.18 8.98 -0.27
C SER A 69 9.27 8.66 0.93
N GLN A 70 8.08 9.27 1.02
CA GLN A 70 7.08 8.92 2.02
C GLN A 70 6.53 7.49 1.80
N LEU A 71 6.27 7.10 0.55
CA LEU A 71 5.83 5.75 0.20
C LEU A 71 6.91 4.71 0.55
N GLU A 72 8.16 4.94 0.12
CA GLU A 72 9.29 4.07 0.47
C GLU A 72 9.46 3.93 1.99
N PHE A 73 9.41 5.05 2.72
CA PHE A 73 9.53 5.04 4.18
C PHE A 73 8.45 4.18 4.83
N ALA A 74 7.19 4.31 4.39
CA ALA A 74 6.09 3.53 4.95
C ALA A 74 6.24 2.02 4.68
N MET A 75 6.59 1.63 3.45
CA MET A 75 6.82 0.22 3.11
C MET A 75 7.95 -0.38 3.94
N ARG A 76 9.06 0.36 4.09
CA ARG A 76 10.20 -0.06 4.92
C ARG A 76 9.80 -0.19 6.39
N ALA A 77 9.12 0.80 6.95
CA ALA A 77 8.67 0.79 8.34
C ALA A 77 7.72 -0.39 8.64
N ILE A 78 6.79 -0.69 7.73
CA ILE A 78 5.90 -1.87 7.84
C ILE A 78 6.71 -3.17 7.80
N SER A 79 7.68 -3.29 6.90
CA SER A 79 8.54 -4.47 6.85
C SER A 79 9.39 -4.63 8.11
N GLU A 80 9.95 -3.54 8.65
CA GLU A 80 10.76 -3.57 9.88
C GLU A 80 9.90 -3.93 11.10
N ASN A 81 8.63 -3.50 11.12
CA ASN A 81 7.66 -3.91 12.14
C ASN A 81 7.29 -5.40 12.04
N GLY A 82 7.46 -6.02 10.87
CA GLY A 82 7.16 -7.43 10.61
C GLY A 82 5.68 -7.74 10.33
N SER A 83 4.80 -6.76 10.51
CA SER A 83 3.39 -6.81 10.12
C SER A 83 2.81 -5.40 9.90
N GLY A 84 1.91 -5.23 8.94
CA GLY A 84 1.22 -3.96 8.67
C GLY A 84 0.60 -3.90 7.29
#